data_AF-A0A9E5IW23-F1
#
_entry.id   AF-A0A9E5IW23-F1
#
_cell.length_a   1.000
_cell.length_b   1.000
_cell.length_c   1.000
_cell.angle_alpha   90.00
_cell.angle_beta   90.00
_cell.angle_gamma   90.00
#
_symmetry.space_group_name_H-M   'P 1'
#
loop_
_entity.id
_entity.type
_entity.pdbx_description
1 polymer ?
#
loop_
_entity_poly.entity_id
_entity_poly.type
_entity_poly.pdbx_seq_one_letter_code
_entity_poly.pdbx_strand_id
1 'polypeptide(L)' 'MDRRTSLVATAALAILGAASGAAWAQNYPNKVIKLQVPFAPGGTTDIVARVIADPLGKALGQSVIVEN' A
#
# COMPACT_ATOMS: atom_id res chain seq x y z
N MET A 1 -19.51 -35.54 20.86
CA MET A 1 -18.42 -34.55 20.67
C MET A 1 -17.68 -34.45 21.99
N ASP A 2 -16.47 -34.98 22.05
CA ASP A 2 -15.71 -35.11 23.30
C ASP A 2 -15.29 -33.73 23.85
N ARG A 3 -15.43 -33.51 25.16
CA ARG A 3 -15.04 -32.25 25.81
C ARG A 3 -13.57 -31.89 25.57
N ARG A 4 -12.74 -32.90 25.33
CA ARG A 4 -11.32 -32.78 24.99
C ARG A 4 -11.11 -32.18 23.59
N THR A 5 -11.87 -32.60 22.59
CA THR A 5 -11.78 -32.03 21.24
C THR A 5 -12.29 -30.59 21.20
N SER A 6 -13.30 -30.26 22.02
CA SER A 6 -13.75 -28.87 22.21
C SER A 6 -12.64 -27.98 22.77
N LEU A 7 -11.95 -28.40 23.84
CA LEU A 7 -10.91 -27.59 24.49
C LEU A 7 -9.70 -27.36 23.57
N VAL A 8 -9.28 -28.39 22.83
CA VAL A 8 -8.16 -28.28 21.87
C VAL A 8 -8.50 -27.33 20.73
N ALA A 9 -9.73 -27.39 20.21
CA ALA A 9 -10.16 -26.50 19.14
C ALA A 9 -10.18 -25.02 19.56
N THR A 10 -10.65 -24.72 20.78
CA THR A 10 -10.67 -23.34 21.30
C THR A 10 -9.25 -22.81 21.54
N ALA A 11 -8.34 -23.65 22.05
CA ALA A 11 -6.95 -23.26 22.23
C ALA A 11 -6.24 -22.99 20.90
N ALA A 12 -6.49 -23.81 19.88
CA ALA A 12 -5.94 -23.61 18.54
C ALA A 12 -6.43 -22.28 17.92
N LEU A 13 -7.71 -21.96 18.05
CA LEU A 13 -8.29 -20.69 17.59
C LEU A 13 -7.70 -19.48 18.31
N ALA A 14 -7.47 -19.57 19.62
CA ALA A 14 -6.86 -18.50 20.39
C ALA A 14 -5.40 -18.24 19.95
N ILE A 15 -4.63 -19.30 19.66
CA ILE A 15 -3.26 -19.18 19.15
C ILE A 15 -3.24 -18.55 17.76
N LEU A 16 -4.18 -18.93 16.88
CA LEU A 16 -4.32 -18.34 15.55
C LEU A 16 -4.70 -16.85 15.61
N GLY A 17 -5.60 -16.46 16.52
CA GLY A 17 -5.98 -15.06 16.74
C GLY A 17 -4.86 -14.21 17.37
N ALA A 18 -4.01 -14.81 18.20
CA ALA A 18 -2.83 -14.13 18.73
C ALA A 18 -1.70 -13.99 17.68
N ALA A 19 -1.64 -14.89 16.71
CA ALA A 19 -0.68 -14.84 15.60
C ALA A 19 -1.05 -13.81 14.52
N SER A 20 -2.32 -13.39 14.42
CA SER A 20 -2.67 -12.24 13.59
C SER A 20 -2.17 -10.96 14.24
N GLY A 21 -1.01 -10.47 13.77
CA GLY A 21 -0.46 -9.19 14.20
C GLY A 21 -1.45 -8.05 13.96
N ALA A 22 -1.35 -6.99 14.77
CA ALA A 22 -2.19 -5.81 14.63
C ALA A 22 -1.96 -5.16 13.25
N ALA A 23 -3.00 -5.13 12.41
CA ALA A 23 -2.97 -4.38 11.17
C ALA A 23 -3.13 -2.89 11.50
N TRP A 24 -2.01 -2.16 11.56
CA TRP A 24 -2.05 -0.71 11.65
C TRP A 24 -2.29 -0.10 10.27
N ALA A 25 -3.28 0.79 10.17
CA ALA A 25 -3.49 1.58 8.97
C ALA A 25 -2.24 2.43 8.73
N GLN A 26 -1.62 2.24 7.57
CA GLN A 26 -0.38 2.89 7.21
C GLN A 26 -0.67 4.28 6.60
N ASN A 27 -0.03 5.34 7.09
CA ASN A 27 -0.26 6.72 6.62
C ASN A 27 0.14 6.89 5.14
N TYR A 28 -0.79 7.18 4.25
CA TYR A 28 -0.45 7.41 2.84
C TYR A 28 0.28 8.76 2.67
N PRO A 29 1.34 8.84 1.85
CA PRO A 29 2.00 7.76 1.10
C PRO A 29 3.21 7.18 1.84
N ASN A 30 3.33 5.84 1.85
CA ASN A 30 4.47 5.10 2.47
C ASN A 30 5.50 4.59 1.46
N LYS A 31 5.28 4.85 0.17
CA LYS A 31 6.12 4.37 -0.92
C LYS A 31 6.13 5.40 -2.04
N VAL A 32 7.14 5.30 -2.89
CA VAL A 32 7.26 6.08 -4.12
C VAL A 32 5.97 5.94 -4.95
N ILE A 33 5.48 7.07 -5.43
CA ILE A 33 4.26 7.17 -6.21
C ILE A 33 4.64 7.06 -7.69
N LYS A 34 3.94 6.20 -8.43
CA LYS A 34 4.08 6.06 -9.88
C LYS A 34 2.91 6.78 -10.55
N LEU A 35 3.21 7.85 -11.27
CA LEU A 35 2.25 8.63 -12.04
C LEU A 35 2.18 8.06 -13.46
N GLN A 36 1.16 7.25 -13.72
CA GLN A 36 0.95 6.65 -15.04
C GLN A 36 0.42 7.68 -16.04
N VAL A 37 1.10 7.80 -17.17
CA VAL A 37 0.72 8.64 -18.31
C VAL A 37 0.46 7.71 -19.50
N PRO A 38 -0.79 7.52 -19.94
CA PRO A 38 -1.14 6.55 -21.00
C PRO A 38 -0.87 7.12 -22.40
N PHE A 39 0.31 7.72 -22.61
CA PHE A 39 0.71 8.34 -23.86
C PHE A 39 2.19 8.08 -24.13
N ALA A 40 2.62 8.30 -25.37
CA ALA A 40 4.03 8.17 -25.73
C ALA A 40 4.89 9.19 -24.94
N PRO A 41 6.12 8.82 -24.53
CA PRO A 41 7.07 9.74 -23.92
C PRO A 41 7.30 10.97 -24.82
N GLY A 42 7.33 12.16 -24.21
CA GLY A 42 7.53 13.43 -24.90
C GLY A 42 6.25 14.08 -25.43
N GLY A 43 5.08 13.46 -25.27
CA GLY A 43 3.78 14.11 -25.52
C GLY A 43 3.49 15.24 -24.51
N THR A 44 2.51 16.10 -24.82
CA THR A 44 2.09 17.21 -23.92
C THR A 44 1.70 16.71 -22.54
N THR A 45 1.02 15.56 -22.45
CA THR A 45 0.63 14.93 -21.18
C THR A 45 1.83 14.50 -20.34
N ASP A 46 2.86 13.92 -20.96
CA ASP A 46 4.09 13.47 -20.27
C ASP A 46 4.92 14.67 -19.79
N ILE A 47 4.98 15.74 -20.58
CA ILE A 47 5.64 17.00 -20.18
C ILE A 47 4.94 17.60 -18.96
N VAL A 48 3.61 17.73 -19.00
CA VAL A 48 2.84 18.26 -17.86
C VAL A 48 3.01 17.35 -16.63
N ALA A 49 2.95 16.02 -16.81
CA ALA A 49 3.14 15.06 -15.73
C ALA A 49 4.51 15.22 -15.04
N ARG A 50 5.59 15.45 -15.79
CA ARG A 50 6.92 15.70 -15.21
C ARG A 50 7.01 17.03 -14.47
N VAL A 51 6.35 18.07 -14.97
CA VAL A 51 6.31 19.38 -14.31
C VAL A 51 5.56 19.30 -12.97
N ILE A 52 4.48 18.53 -12.90
CA ILE A 52 3.69 18.38 -11.66
C ILE A 52 4.27 17.35 -10.69
N ALA A 53 5.10 16.41 -11.14
CA ALA A 53 5.65 15.36 -10.29
C ALA A 53 6.50 15.92 -9.13
N ASP A 54 7.35 16.92 -9.39
CA ASP A 54 8.19 17.56 -8.36
C ASP A 54 7.37 18.28 -7.26
N PRO A 55 6.44 19.20 -7.57
CA PRO A 55 5.62 19.85 -6.56
C PRO A 55 4.67 18.88 -5.85
N LEU A 56 4.15 17.87 -6.57
CA LEU A 56 3.33 16.82 -5.96
C LEU A 56 4.13 16.01 -4.95
N GLY A 57 5.37 15.66 -5.28
CA GLY A 57 6.25 14.94 -4.38
C GLY A 57 6.61 15.74 -3.13
N LYS A 58 6.81 17.06 -3.27
CA LYS A 58 6.99 17.98 -2.13
C LYS A 58 5.75 18.06 -1.24
N ALA A 59 4.55 18.14 -1.83
CA ALA A 59 3.30 18.19 -1.08
C ALA A 59 2.98 16.87 -0.35
N LEU A 60 3.33 15.73 -0.95
CA LEU A 60 3.06 14.40 -0.40
C LEU A 60 4.20 13.84 0.46
N GLY A 61 5.35 14.50 0.50
CA GLY A 61 6.53 14.04 1.23
C GLY A 61 7.14 12.74 0.68
N GLN A 62 6.82 12.38 -0.57
CA GLN A 62 7.27 11.15 -1.22
C GLN A 62 7.67 11.44 -2.66
N SER A 63 8.61 10.66 -3.19
CA SER A 63 9.00 10.79 -4.60
C SER A 63 7.86 10.38 -5.53
N VAL A 64 7.66 11.14 -6.61
CA VAL A 64 6.71 10.85 -7.68
C VAL A 64 7.50 10.60 -8.97
N ILE A 65 7.33 9.42 -9.56
CA ILE A 65 7.99 9.00 -10.80
C ILE A 65 6.95 8.89 -11.90
N VAL A 66 7.20 9.52 -13.05
CA VAL A 66 6.35 9.41 -14.23
C VAL A 66 6.66 8.11 -14.99
N GLU A 67 5.65 7.28 -15.20
CA GLU A 67 5.72 6.08 -16.06
C GLU A 67 4.80 6.26 -17.27
N ASN A 68 5.30 5.94 -18.45
CA ASN A 68 4.56 6.01 -19.72
C ASN A 68 4.29 4.59 -20.23
#